data_AF-A0A922VKE3-F1
#
_entry.id   AF-A0A922VKE3-F1
#
_cell.length_a   1.000
_cell.length_b   1.000
_cell.length_c   1.000
_cell.angle_alpha   90.00
_cell.angle_beta   90.00
_cell.angle_gamma   90.00
#
_symmetry.space_group_name_H-M   'P 1'
#
loop_
_entity.id
_entity.type
_entity.pdbx_description
1 polymer ?
#
loop_
_entity_poly.entity_id
_entity_poly.type
_entity_poly.pdbx_seq_one_letter_code
_entity_poly.pdbx_strand_id
1 'polypeptide(L)'
;MVRLRPRIHELHRKAHHADQCPSSCRTRLTPALAIDLPAPSPHKWRCIVRDQDLVMATHEKPADRGARRAATIRLQLGREIHDGRVDRGLSLGKAGAAVGLSASEVSRIERGLVPNVSIVAAARLLEVVGLELSARAYPGTGPIRDAGHVRLLESFRARLHRSVRWSTEVPLPIPGDQRGWDALLSTPAWRYGVEAETSPHDAQALGRRIQLKARDGGVDGVILLLPDTRSVRVFLEGAGAILAPSFPVPGRRALELLGAGVEPGGNSIVVVRVPPQGRTEQRG
;
A
#
# COMPACT_ATOMS: atom_id res chain seq x y z
N MET A 1 19.95 45.54 -19.80
CA MET A 1 18.79 45.67 -20.69
C MET A 1 19.13 44.97 -22.01
N VAL A 2 18.84 43.67 -22.11
CA VAL A 2 19.20 42.83 -23.26
C VAL A 2 17.92 42.14 -23.75
N ARG A 3 17.50 42.51 -24.96
CA ARG A 3 16.46 41.83 -25.75
C ARG A 3 17.12 40.72 -26.56
N LEU A 4 16.45 39.57 -26.70
CA LEU A 4 16.41 38.64 -27.86
C LEU A 4 15.51 37.45 -27.43
N ARG A 5 14.19 37.51 -27.70
CA ARG A 5 13.41 36.94 -28.83
C ARG A 5 12.90 35.49 -28.59
N PRO A 6 11.72 35.13 -29.13
CA PRO A 6 10.87 34.03 -28.64
C PRO A 6 10.61 32.91 -29.67
N ARG A 7 9.75 31.95 -29.26
CA ARG A 7 8.96 30.97 -30.04
C ARG A 7 9.58 29.61 -30.33
N ILE A 8 8.97 28.57 -29.76
CA ILE A 8 8.73 27.30 -30.44
C ILE A 8 7.22 27.03 -30.32
N HIS A 9 6.53 27.14 -31.46
CA HIS A 9 5.19 26.61 -31.69
C HIS A 9 5.34 25.18 -32.23
N GLU A 10 4.51 24.28 -31.73
CA GLU A 10 3.65 23.42 -32.55
C GLU A 10 4.31 22.30 -33.38
N LEU A 11 4.23 21.08 -32.86
CA LEU A 11 4.21 19.86 -33.66
C LEU A 11 3.01 19.00 -33.25
N HIS A 12 1.86 19.32 -33.84
CA HIS A 12 0.79 18.35 -34.09
C HIS A 12 1.19 17.53 -35.32
N ARG A 13 1.35 16.20 -35.17
CA ARG A 13 1.22 15.30 -36.31
C ARG A 13 0.61 13.95 -35.89
N LYS A 14 -0.55 13.71 -36.47
CA LYS A 14 -1.34 12.46 -36.49
C LYS A 14 -0.55 11.32 -37.14
N ALA A 15 -0.82 10.09 -36.69
CA ALA A 15 -1.02 8.94 -37.59
C ALA A 15 -1.73 7.81 -36.82
N HIS A 16 -3.00 7.60 -37.16
CA HIS A 16 -3.71 6.35 -36.93
C HIS A 16 -3.16 5.30 -37.89
N HIS A 17 -2.69 4.17 -37.38
CA HIS A 17 -2.58 2.94 -38.17
C HIS A 17 -3.56 1.91 -37.61
N ALA A 18 -4.56 1.64 -38.43
CA ALA A 18 -5.43 0.48 -38.32
C ALA A 18 -4.71 -0.70 -38.96
N ASP A 19 -4.51 -1.79 -38.22
CA ASP A 19 -4.09 -3.07 -38.79
C ASP A 19 -5.23 -4.09 -38.72
N GLN A 20 -5.49 -4.59 -39.91
CA GLN A 20 -6.48 -5.58 -40.30
C GLN A 20 -6.01 -6.96 -39.82
N CYS A 21 -6.92 -7.70 -39.18
CA CYS A 21 -6.72 -9.12 -38.87
C CYS A 21 -7.29 -9.95 -40.02
N PRO A 22 -6.47 -10.68 -40.80
CA PRO A 22 -6.98 -11.56 -41.83
C PRO A 22 -7.50 -12.87 -41.22
N SER A 23 -8.77 -13.09 -41.48
CA SER A 23 -9.56 -14.29 -41.23
C SER A 23 -9.10 -15.44 -42.13
N SER A 24 -8.24 -16.33 -41.63
CA SER A 24 -8.12 -17.68 -42.19
C SER A 24 -7.49 -18.67 -41.21
N CYS A 25 -8.31 -19.36 -40.43
CA CYS A 25 -7.94 -20.65 -39.86
C CYS A 25 -9.21 -21.50 -39.67
N ARG A 26 -9.77 -21.97 -40.80
CA ARG A 26 -10.77 -23.05 -40.81
C ARG A 26 -10.03 -24.38 -40.89
N THR A 27 -9.76 -25.00 -39.74
CA THR A 27 -9.32 -26.38 -39.70
C THR A 27 -10.55 -27.28 -39.74
N ARG A 28 -10.72 -27.99 -40.86
CA ARG A 28 -11.63 -29.15 -40.98
C ARG A 28 -11.04 -30.29 -40.17
N LEU A 29 -11.80 -30.90 -39.29
CA LEU A 29 -11.56 -32.27 -38.84
C LEU A 29 -12.85 -33.07 -38.95
N THR A 30 -12.65 -34.24 -39.56
CA THR A 30 -13.57 -35.27 -40.00
C THR A 30 -14.27 -36.00 -38.85
N PRO A 31 -15.42 -36.66 -39.12
CA PRO A 31 -16.14 -37.46 -38.15
C PRO A 31 -15.64 -38.92 -38.12
N ALA A 32 -16.06 -39.65 -37.10
CA ALA A 32 -16.11 -41.10 -36.98
C ALA A 32 -14.83 -41.84 -36.50
N LEU A 33 -14.76 -42.04 -35.19
CA LEU A 33 -14.34 -43.31 -34.61
C LEU A 33 -15.22 -43.54 -33.37
N ALA A 34 -16.30 -44.30 -33.57
CA ALA A 34 -17.14 -44.82 -32.51
C ALA A 34 -16.34 -45.90 -31.78
N ILE A 35 -16.00 -45.63 -30.52
CA ILE A 35 -15.43 -46.61 -29.60
C ILE A 35 -16.58 -47.02 -28.68
N ASP A 36 -16.97 -48.29 -28.76
CA ASP A 36 -17.92 -48.91 -27.84
C ASP A 36 -17.34 -48.89 -26.42
N LEU A 37 -17.96 -48.11 -25.54
CA LEU A 37 -17.67 -48.10 -24.11
C LEU A 37 -18.61 -49.08 -23.40
N PRO A 38 -18.08 -50.01 -22.55
CA PRO A 38 -18.91 -50.94 -21.80
C PRO A 38 -19.74 -50.24 -20.73
N ALA A 39 -20.93 -50.80 -20.47
CA ALA A 39 -21.92 -50.30 -19.52
C ALA A 39 -21.35 -50.12 -18.11
N PRO A 40 -21.73 -49.05 -17.38
CA PRO A 40 -21.25 -48.79 -16.04
C PRO A 40 -21.80 -49.82 -15.03
N SER A 41 -20.90 -50.46 -14.28
CA SER A 41 -21.20 -51.34 -13.16
C SER A 41 -21.92 -50.59 -12.01
N PRO A 42 -22.93 -51.18 -11.35
CA PRO A 42 -23.73 -50.52 -10.33
C PRO A 42 -23.08 -50.61 -8.94
N HIS A 43 -21.93 -49.97 -8.73
CA HIS A 43 -21.39 -49.69 -7.39
C HIS A 43 -20.78 -48.29 -7.32
N LYS A 44 -21.63 -47.30 -7.61
CA LYS A 44 -21.27 -45.88 -7.45
C LYS A 44 -21.36 -45.52 -5.97
N TRP A 45 -20.26 -45.71 -5.24
CA TRP A 45 -20.04 -45.03 -3.98
C TRP A 45 -20.28 -43.54 -4.21
N ARG A 46 -21.30 -42.98 -3.56
CA ARG A 46 -21.49 -41.53 -3.49
C ARG A 46 -20.26 -40.94 -2.81
N CYS A 47 -19.27 -40.51 -3.60
CA CYS A 47 -18.33 -39.50 -3.15
C CYS A 47 -19.16 -38.25 -2.88
N ILE A 48 -19.49 -38.03 -1.61
CA ILE A 48 -19.88 -36.73 -1.11
C ILE A 48 -18.74 -35.81 -1.52
N VAL A 49 -18.97 -34.94 -2.50
CA VAL A 49 -18.10 -33.80 -2.79
C VAL A 49 -18.19 -32.94 -1.53
N ARG A 50 -17.33 -33.23 -0.57
CA ARG A 50 -17.01 -32.30 0.49
C ARG A 50 -16.29 -31.18 -0.22
N ASP A 51 -17.02 -30.09 -0.35
CA ASP A 51 -16.54 -28.73 -0.52
C ASP A 51 -15.31 -28.54 0.40
N GLN A 52 -14.12 -28.79 -0.15
CA GLN A 52 -12.82 -28.67 0.51
C GLN A 52 -12.00 -27.56 -0.16
N ASP A 53 -12.68 -26.53 -0.68
CA ASP A 53 -12.04 -25.25 -0.99
C ASP A 53 -11.81 -24.42 0.29
N LEU A 54 -11.35 -25.08 1.36
CA LEU A 54 -10.65 -24.42 2.43
C LEU A 54 -9.27 -24.06 1.89
N VAL A 55 -9.18 -22.86 1.29
CA VAL A 55 -7.91 -22.20 0.95
C VAL A 55 -7.06 -22.18 2.22
N MET A 56 -6.17 -23.15 2.34
CA MET A 56 -5.22 -23.26 3.45
C MET A 56 -4.36 -22.01 3.41
N ALA A 57 -4.59 -21.10 4.35
CA ALA A 57 -3.75 -19.93 4.53
C ALA A 57 -2.30 -20.40 4.69
N THR A 58 -1.45 -20.07 3.72
CA THR A 58 -0.06 -20.52 3.71
C THR A 58 0.67 -19.86 4.89
N HIS A 59 0.92 -20.64 5.94
CA HIS A 59 1.71 -20.19 7.09
C HIS A 59 3.18 -20.06 6.69
N GLU A 60 3.55 -18.90 6.16
CA GLU A 60 4.95 -18.59 5.92
C GLU A 60 5.65 -18.23 7.23
N LYS A 61 6.83 -18.81 7.51
CA LYS A 61 7.60 -18.48 8.71
C LYS A 61 8.18 -17.06 8.56
N PRO A 62 8.35 -16.30 9.67
CA PRO A 62 8.97 -14.98 9.62
C PRO A 62 10.36 -14.96 8.95
N ALA A 63 11.15 -16.02 9.16
CA ALA A 63 12.47 -16.17 8.54
C ALA A 63 12.38 -16.29 7.01
N ASP A 64 11.43 -17.08 6.49
CA ASP A 64 11.22 -17.27 5.06
C ASP A 64 10.77 -15.96 4.38
N ARG A 65 9.87 -15.21 5.04
CA ARG A 65 9.48 -13.85 4.60
C ARG A 65 10.68 -12.93 4.52
N GLY A 66 11.54 -12.95 5.55
CA GLY A 66 12.77 -12.19 5.60
C GLY A 66 13.72 -12.55 4.45
N ALA A 67 13.92 -13.83 4.19
CA ALA A 67 14.76 -14.33 3.11
C ALA A 67 14.23 -13.92 1.73
N ARG A 68 12.92 -14.06 1.50
CA ARG A 68 12.27 -13.61 0.26
C ARG A 68 12.42 -12.10 0.06
N ARG A 69 12.17 -11.31 1.12
CA ARG A 69 12.32 -9.85 1.08
C ARG A 69 13.76 -9.43 0.79
N ALA A 70 14.74 -10.10 1.42
CA ALA A 70 16.16 -9.86 1.17
C ALA A 70 16.55 -10.14 -0.29
N ALA A 71 16.01 -11.22 -0.88
CA ALA A 71 16.23 -11.53 -2.29
C ALA A 71 15.66 -10.44 -3.22
N THR A 72 14.45 -9.93 -2.94
CA THR A 72 13.87 -8.81 -3.69
C THR A 72 14.72 -7.54 -3.58
N ILE A 73 15.15 -7.17 -2.37
CA ILE A 73 15.98 -5.97 -2.14
C ILE A 73 17.31 -6.09 -2.89
N ARG A 74 17.97 -7.25 -2.83
CA ARG A 74 19.22 -7.51 -3.55
C ARG A 74 19.06 -7.36 -5.07
N LEU A 75 18.00 -7.92 -5.65
CA LEU A 75 17.72 -7.81 -7.07
C LEU A 75 17.48 -6.35 -7.49
N GLN A 76 16.75 -5.60 -6.67
CA GLN A 76 16.51 -4.17 -6.92
C GLN A 76 17.82 -3.37 -6.86
N LEU A 77 18.61 -3.53 -5.80
CA LEU A 77 19.91 -2.86 -5.68
C LEU A 77 20.85 -3.19 -6.84
N GLY A 78 20.88 -4.46 -7.28
CA GLY A 78 21.66 -4.87 -8.44
C GLY A 78 21.28 -4.14 -9.73
N ARG A 79 19.97 -3.92 -9.96
CA ARG A 79 19.47 -3.15 -11.11
C ARG A 79 19.86 -1.68 -11.03
N GLU A 80 19.66 -1.02 -9.88
CA GLU A 80 20.04 0.38 -9.69
C GLU A 80 21.55 0.60 -9.94
N ILE A 81 22.40 -0.34 -9.48
CA ILE A 81 23.85 -0.33 -9.75
C ILE A 81 24.12 -0.49 -11.25
N HIS A 82 23.44 -1.42 -11.92
CA HIS A 82 23.60 -1.65 -13.36
C HIS A 82 23.24 -0.40 -14.18
N ASP A 83 22.07 0.15 -13.94
CA ASP A 83 21.53 1.31 -14.67
C ASP A 83 22.43 2.53 -14.44
N GLY A 84 22.75 2.84 -13.18
CA GLY A 84 23.65 3.95 -12.85
C GLY A 84 25.06 3.79 -13.45
N ARG A 85 25.55 2.55 -13.58
CA ARG A 85 26.84 2.25 -14.21
C ARG A 85 26.77 2.48 -15.73
N VAL A 86 25.74 1.98 -16.39
CA VAL A 86 25.52 2.12 -17.84
C VAL A 86 25.35 3.59 -18.22
N ASP A 87 24.54 4.34 -17.48
CA ASP A 87 24.29 5.77 -17.70
C ASP A 87 25.58 6.61 -17.64
N ARG A 88 26.54 6.19 -16.79
CA ARG A 88 27.85 6.85 -16.63
C ARG A 88 28.93 6.29 -17.56
N GLY A 89 28.61 5.34 -18.44
CA GLY A 89 29.57 4.72 -19.35
C GLY A 89 30.70 3.97 -18.62
N LEU A 90 30.45 3.48 -17.40
CA LEU A 90 31.45 2.76 -16.62
C LEU A 90 31.50 1.28 -17.03
N SER A 91 32.69 0.76 -17.26
CA SER A 91 32.89 -0.68 -17.40
C SER A 91 32.78 -1.37 -16.04
N LEU A 92 32.42 -2.66 -16.03
CA LEU A 92 32.40 -3.47 -14.80
C LEU A 92 33.75 -3.47 -14.08
N GLY A 93 34.85 -3.52 -14.84
CA GLY A 93 36.21 -3.47 -14.27
C GLY A 93 36.52 -2.14 -13.59
N LYS A 94 36.11 -1.02 -14.18
CA LYS A 94 36.31 0.31 -13.59
C LYS A 94 35.48 0.50 -12.31
N ALA A 95 34.22 0.07 -12.33
CA ALA A 95 33.36 0.11 -11.15
C ALA A 95 33.90 -0.79 -10.02
N GLY A 96 34.33 -2.02 -10.36
CA GLY A 96 34.89 -2.97 -9.40
C GLY A 96 36.20 -2.48 -8.78
N ALA A 97 37.14 -1.98 -9.60
CA ALA A 97 38.42 -1.47 -9.11
C ALA A 97 38.27 -0.34 -8.08
N ALA A 98 37.27 0.53 -8.24
CA ALA A 98 37.01 1.63 -7.30
C ALA A 98 36.58 1.17 -5.90
N VAL A 99 36.07 -0.06 -5.77
CA VAL A 99 35.58 -0.62 -4.50
C VAL A 99 36.32 -1.88 -4.06
N GLY A 100 37.37 -2.28 -4.78
CA GLY A 100 38.16 -3.48 -4.49
C GLY A 100 37.47 -4.80 -4.87
N LEU A 101 36.61 -4.80 -5.89
CA LEU A 101 35.90 -5.98 -6.38
C LEU A 101 36.32 -6.34 -7.81
N SER A 102 36.22 -7.62 -8.17
CA SER A 102 36.44 -8.07 -9.55
C SER A 102 35.26 -7.72 -10.47
N ALA A 103 35.50 -7.56 -11.76
CA ALA A 103 34.43 -7.30 -12.74
C ALA A 103 33.34 -8.39 -12.76
N SER A 104 33.73 -9.65 -12.56
CA SER A 104 32.80 -10.79 -12.50
C SER A 104 31.95 -10.77 -11.23
N GLU A 105 32.49 -10.28 -10.12
CA GLU A 105 31.75 -10.08 -8.87
C GLU A 105 30.74 -8.95 -9.00
N VAL A 106 31.13 -7.79 -9.56
CA VAL A 106 30.19 -6.70 -9.87
C VAL A 106 29.06 -7.21 -10.77
N SER A 107 29.38 -7.98 -11.82
CA SER A 107 28.36 -8.59 -12.70
C SER A 107 27.40 -9.53 -11.98
N ARG A 108 27.87 -10.30 -10.98
CA ARG A 108 27.00 -11.17 -10.17
C ARG A 108 26.13 -10.36 -9.21
N ILE A 109 26.65 -9.26 -8.65
CA ILE A 109 25.89 -8.34 -7.80
C ILE A 109 24.78 -7.66 -8.60
N GLU A 110 25.09 -7.11 -9.79
CA GLU A 110 24.10 -6.47 -10.68
C GLU A 110 22.93 -7.40 -11.02
N ARG A 111 23.21 -8.70 -11.17
CA ARG A 111 22.19 -9.72 -11.46
C ARG A 111 21.53 -10.31 -10.20
N GLY A 112 21.89 -9.84 -9.01
CA GLY A 112 21.38 -10.35 -7.72
C GLY A 112 21.79 -11.79 -7.39
N LEU A 113 22.82 -12.34 -8.07
CA LEU A 113 23.29 -13.72 -7.93
C LEU A 113 24.21 -13.94 -6.71
N VAL A 114 24.69 -12.87 -6.08
CA VAL A 114 25.46 -12.97 -4.84
C VAL A 114 24.47 -13.03 -3.66
N PRO A 115 24.42 -14.14 -2.89
CA PRO A 115 23.43 -14.31 -1.84
C PRO A 115 23.61 -13.33 -0.67
N ASN A 116 24.86 -12.95 -0.39
CA ASN A 116 25.27 -12.18 0.78
C ASN A 116 26.06 -10.93 0.37
N VAL A 117 25.43 -10.02 -0.37
CA VAL A 117 26.03 -8.69 -0.64
C VAL A 117 25.98 -7.90 0.67
N SER A 118 27.14 -7.49 1.18
CA SER A 118 27.17 -6.64 2.37
C SER A 118 26.61 -5.25 2.07
N ILE A 119 25.96 -4.63 3.05
CA ILE A 119 25.45 -3.25 2.94
C ILE A 119 26.58 -2.29 2.56
N VAL A 120 27.79 -2.51 3.11
CA VAL A 120 29.00 -1.72 2.81
C VAL A 120 29.37 -1.82 1.32
N ALA A 121 29.39 -3.03 0.75
CA ALA A 121 29.72 -3.22 -0.66
C ALA A 121 28.66 -2.58 -1.57
N ALA A 122 27.38 -2.76 -1.25
CA ALA A 122 26.28 -2.15 -2.00
C ALA A 122 26.35 -0.61 -1.96
N ALA A 123 26.56 -0.01 -0.79
CA ALA A 123 26.68 1.44 -0.62
C ALA A 123 27.86 2.01 -1.42
N ARG A 124 29.03 1.35 -1.37
CA ARG A 124 30.22 1.78 -2.12
C ARG A 124 30.00 1.72 -3.63
N LEU A 125 29.37 0.67 -4.14
CA LEU A 125 29.05 0.56 -5.57
C LEU A 125 28.05 1.63 -6.01
N LEU A 126 27.02 1.90 -5.20
CA LEU A 126 26.04 2.95 -5.44
C LEU A 126 26.71 4.33 -5.52
N GLU A 127 27.62 4.64 -4.60
CA GLU A 127 28.38 5.90 -4.62
C GLU A 127 29.26 6.04 -5.87
N VAL A 128 29.89 4.96 -6.33
CA VAL A 128 30.66 4.95 -7.59
C VAL A 128 29.78 5.28 -8.80
N VAL A 129 28.51 4.88 -8.76
CA VAL A 129 27.51 5.25 -9.76
C VAL A 129 26.69 6.48 -9.35
N GLY A 130 27.18 7.29 -8.41
CA GLY A 130 26.58 8.55 -7.96
C GLY A 130 25.15 8.42 -7.43
N LEU A 131 24.88 7.35 -6.69
CA LEU A 131 23.66 7.10 -5.93
C LEU A 131 24.03 6.92 -4.45
N GLU A 132 23.15 7.34 -3.54
CA GLU A 132 23.32 7.18 -2.09
C GLU A 132 22.41 6.06 -1.56
N LEU A 133 22.96 5.10 -0.80
CA LEU A 133 22.16 4.05 -0.16
C LEU A 133 21.55 4.53 1.15
N SER A 134 20.22 4.57 1.22
CA SER A 134 19.50 4.76 2.48
C SER A 134 18.75 3.49 2.89
N ALA A 135 18.96 3.04 4.13
CA ALA A 135 18.28 1.88 4.69
C ALA A 135 17.54 2.26 5.99
N ARG A 136 16.25 1.92 6.06
CA ARG A 136 15.42 2.11 7.25
C ARG A 136 14.64 0.84 7.53
N ALA A 137 14.68 0.38 8.78
CA ALA A 137 13.81 -0.70 9.23
C ALA A 137 12.40 -0.15 9.42
N TYR A 138 11.42 -0.86 8.88
CA TYR A 138 10.02 -0.62 9.13
C TYR A 138 9.45 -1.81 9.91
N PRO A 139 8.51 -1.60 10.85
CA PRO A 139 7.79 -2.71 11.46
C PRO A 139 7.18 -3.58 10.36
N GLY A 140 7.41 -4.89 10.42
CA GLY A 140 7.01 -5.82 9.37
C GLY A 140 5.49 -5.86 9.17
N THR A 141 5.05 -5.83 7.91
CA THR A 141 3.64 -5.95 7.52
C THR A 141 3.15 -7.40 7.65
N GLY A 142 2.84 -7.85 8.86
CA GLY A 142 1.66 -8.73 8.96
C GLY A 142 0.42 -7.86 8.73
N PRO A 143 -0.72 -8.38 8.23
CA PRO A 143 -2.01 -7.69 8.35
C PRO A 143 -2.44 -7.74 9.81
N ILE A 144 -1.69 -7.06 10.67
CA ILE A 144 -2.03 -6.79 12.04
C ILE A 144 -2.14 -5.28 12.04
N ARG A 145 -3.33 -4.78 11.75
CA ARG A 145 -3.77 -3.59 12.47
C ARG A 145 -3.41 -3.87 13.92
N ASP A 146 -2.56 -3.04 14.52
CA ASP A 146 -2.23 -3.28 15.93
C ASP A 146 -3.56 -3.36 16.69
N ALA A 147 -3.66 -4.26 17.67
CA ALA A 147 -4.93 -4.49 18.34
C ALA A 147 -5.51 -3.18 18.92
N GLY A 148 -4.67 -2.18 19.21
CA GLY A 148 -5.06 -0.83 19.60
C GLY A 148 -5.75 -0.06 18.48
N HIS A 149 -5.24 -0.10 17.25
CA HIS A 149 -5.83 0.52 16.07
C HIS A 149 -7.22 -0.08 15.77
N VAL A 150 -7.36 -1.40 15.81
CA VAL A 150 -8.68 -2.05 15.66
C VAL A 150 -9.64 -1.59 16.75
N ARG A 151 -9.20 -1.62 18.02
CA ARG A 151 -10.03 -1.18 19.14
C ARG A 151 -10.41 0.30 19.04
N LEU A 152 -9.51 1.15 18.56
CA LEU A 152 -9.75 2.58 18.36
C LEU A 152 -10.88 2.78 17.34
N LEU A 153 -10.78 2.13 16.17
CA LEU A 153 -11.81 2.18 15.15
C LEU A 153 -13.15 1.63 15.64
N GLU A 154 -13.16 0.49 16.33
CA GLU A 154 -14.40 -0.09 16.88
C GLU A 154 -15.02 0.77 17.99
N SER A 155 -14.18 1.42 18.83
CA SER A 155 -14.66 2.34 19.87
C SER A 155 -15.31 3.58 19.28
N PHE A 156 -14.82 4.03 18.11
CA PHE A 156 -15.45 5.11 17.35
C PHE A 156 -16.72 4.64 16.64
N ARG A 157 -16.68 3.50 15.95
CA ARG A 157 -17.83 2.90 15.26
C ARG A 157 -19.02 2.69 16.19
N ALA A 158 -18.79 2.25 17.42
CA ALA A 158 -19.83 2.05 18.43
C ALA A 158 -20.60 3.34 18.81
N ARG A 159 -20.09 4.52 18.43
CA ARG A 159 -20.73 5.83 18.70
C ARG A 159 -21.48 6.39 17.50
N LEU A 160 -21.42 5.73 16.34
CA LEU A 160 -22.07 6.19 15.12
C LEU A 160 -23.55 5.83 15.11
N HIS A 161 -24.36 6.68 14.50
CA HIS A 161 -25.76 6.36 14.26
C HIS A 161 -25.89 5.16 13.30
N ARG A 162 -26.91 4.32 13.49
CA ARG A 162 -27.16 3.12 12.66
C ARG A 162 -27.38 3.39 11.16
N SER A 163 -27.72 4.61 10.78
CA SER A 163 -27.88 5.01 9.37
C SER A 163 -26.54 5.26 8.67
N VAL A 164 -25.45 5.44 9.43
CA VAL A 164 -24.12 5.67 8.89
C VAL A 164 -23.49 4.32 8.56
N ARG A 165 -23.26 4.07 7.28
CA ARG A 165 -22.56 2.87 6.81
C ARG A 165 -21.07 2.99 7.13
N TRP A 166 -20.49 1.87 7.51
CA TRP A 166 -19.09 1.75 7.93
C TRP A 166 -18.37 0.72 7.05
N SER A 167 -17.27 1.14 6.43
CA SER A 167 -16.38 0.28 5.64
C SER A 167 -14.94 0.50 6.09
N THR A 168 -14.12 -0.54 6.14
CA THR A 168 -12.69 -0.46 6.51
C THR A 168 -11.79 -0.75 5.32
N GLU A 169 -10.55 -0.22 5.33
CA GLU A 169 -9.54 -0.48 4.29
C GLU A 169 -10.02 -0.07 2.89
N VAL A 170 -10.66 1.08 2.81
CA VAL A 170 -11.25 1.53 1.56
C VAL A 170 -10.15 2.15 0.69
N PRO A 171 -9.82 1.56 -0.48
CA PRO A 171 -8.80 2.13 -1.35
C PRO A 171 -9.24 3.49 -1.88
N LEU A 172 -8.26 4.36 -2.17
CA LEU A 172 -8.54 5.58 -2.91
C LEU A 172 -9.00 5.24 -4.34
N PRO A 173 -9.83 6.07 -4.99
CA PRO A 173 -10.36 5.81 -6.34
C PRO A 173 -9.31 6.08 -7.45
N ILE A 174 -8.06 5.72 -7.21
CA ILE A 174 -6.94 5.90 -8.15
C ILE A 174 -6.41 4.51 -8.51
N PRO A 175 -6.57 4.05 -9.77
CA PRO A 175 -6.07 2.75 -10.20
C PRO A 175 -4.57 2.58 -9.92
N GLY A 176 -4.22 1.47 -9.26
CA GLY A 176 -2.83 1.14 -8.91
C GLY A 176 -2.27 1.87 -7.68
N ASP A 177 -3.01 2.82 -7.10
CA ASP A 177 -2.63 3.45 -5.84
C ASP A 177 -2.94 2.49 -4.67
N GLN A 178 -1.96 2.31 -3.80
CA GLN A 178 -2.06 1.44 -2.63
C GLN A 178 -2.52 2.19 -1.37
N ARG A 179 -2.72 3.51 -1.45
CA ARG A 179 -3.28 4.29 -0.36
C ARG A 179 -4.76 3.95 -0.19
N GLY A 180 -5.20 3.96 1.06
CA GLY A 180 -6.61 3.82 1.43
C GLY A 180 -6.91 4.55 2.73
N TRP A 181 -8.21 4.69 3.02
CA TRP A 181 -8.71 5.13 4.31
C TRP A 181 -8.74 3.96 5.29
N ASP A 182 -8.38 4.20 6.56
CA ASP A 182 -8.51 3.18 7.61
C ASP A 182 -9.97 2.75 7.78
N ALA A 183 -10.88 3.74 7.69
CA ALA A 183 -12.31 3.54 7.51
C ALA A 183 -12.98 4.65 6.68
N LEU A 184 -14.15 4.35 6.14
CA LEU A 184 -15.02 5.28 5.41
C LEU A 184 -16.41 5.27 6.05
N LEU A 185 -16.90 6.46 6.38
CA LEU A 185 -18.28 6.71 6.77
C LEU A 185 -19.08 7.08 5.52
N SER A 186 -20.29 6.56 5.38
CA SER A 186 -21.17 7.00 4.29
C SER A 186 -22.64 6.96 4.63
N THR A 187 -23.37 7.92 4.07
CA THR A 187 -24.83 7.93 3.94
C THR A 187 -25.16 8.17 2.45
N PRO A 188 -26.45 8.19 2.05
CA PRO A 188 -26.80 8.63 0.71
C PRO A 188 -26.42 10.09 0.41
N ALA A 189 -26.24 10.93 1.44
CA ALA A 189 -26.00 12.36 1.28
C ALA A 189 -24.53 12.78 1.40
N TRP A 190 -23.71 12.03 2.14
CA TRP A 190 -22.33 12.43 2.44
C TRP A 190 -21.41 11.24 2.75
N ARG A 191 -20.10 11.47 2.65
CA ARG A 191 -19.01 10.50 2.81
C ARG A 191 -17.82 11.14 3.53
N TYR A 192 -17.31 10.50 4.58
CA TYR A 192 -16.15 10.98 5.33
C TYR A 192 -15.06 9.92 5.41
N GLY A 193 -13.83 10.31 5.11
CA GLY A 193 -12.64 9.48 5.34
C GLY A 193 -12.26 9.50 6.81
N VAL A 194 -11.83 8.36 7.35
CA VAL A 194 -11.32 8.24 8.73
C VAL A 194 -9.89 7.75 8.67
N GLU A 195 -9.00 8.49 9.33
CA GLU A 195 -7.60 8.13 9.56
C GLU A 195 -7.39 7.98 11.06
N ALA A 196 -6.98 6.79 11.49
CA ALA A 196 -6.79 6.48 12.90
C ALA A 196 -5.30 6.40 13.25
N GLU A 197 -4.86 7.22 14.19
CA GLU A 197 -3.46 7.29 14.60
C GLU A 197 -3.34 7.01 16.10
N THR A 198 -2.67 5.92 16.46
CA THR A 198 -2.56 5.46 17.86
C THR A 198 -1.43 6.17 18.61
N SER A 199 -0.41 6.66 17.90
CA SER A 199 0.73 7.37 18.48
C SER A 199 1.27 8.44 17.52
N PRO A 200 0.60 9.60 17.38
CA PRO A 200 1.08 10.69 16.54
C PRO A 200 2.32 11.34 17.15
N HIS A 201 3.30 11.71 16.30
CA HIS A 201 4.54 12.37 16.73
C HIS A 201 4.87 13.62 15.91
N ASP A 202 4.63 13.60 14.60
CA ASP A 202 4.94 14.71 13.69
C ASP A 202 3.63 15.26 13.10
N ALA A 203 3.20 16.42 13.61
CA ALA A 203 1.95 17.06 13.21
C ALA A 203 1.98 17.54 11.75
N GLN A 204 3.13 18.00 11.26
CA GLN A 204 3.25 18.52 9.90
C GLN A 204 3.21 17.38 8.88
N ALA A 205 3.96 16.29 9.13
CA ALA A 205 3.92 15.10 8.29
C ALA A 205 2.53 14.45 8.29
N LEU A 206 1.90 14.35 9.47
CA LEU A 206 0.53 13.84 9.61
C LEU A 206 -0.47 14.69 8.82
N GLY A 207 -0.44 16.01 8.99
CA GLY A 207 -1.32 16.94 8.27
C GLY A 207 -1.14 16.85 6.76
N ARG A 208 0.10 16.83 6.26
CA ARG A 208 0.40 16.68 4.82
C ARG A 208 -0.14 15.37 4.26
N ARG A 209 0.04 14.26 4.99
CA ARG A 209 -0.46 12.93 4.58
C ARG A 209 -1.98 12.91 4.48
N ILE A 210 -2.66 13.47 5.48
CA ILE A 210 -4.13 13.53 5.51
C ILE A 210 -4.67 14.41 4.39
N GLN A 211 -4.11 15.61 4.19
CA GLN A 211 -4.56 16.53 3.13
C GLN A 211 -4.40 15.91 1.73
N LEU A 212 -3.31 15.17 1.48
CA LEU A 212 -3.12 14.45 0.23
C LEU A 212 -4.19 13.37 0.02
N LYS A 213 -4.52 12.58 1.05
CA LYS A 213 -5.60 11.59 0.97
C LYS A 213 -6.97 12.27 0.77
N ALA A 214 -7.23 13.37 1.48
CA ALA A 214 -8.49 14.11 1.40
C ALA A 214 -8.77 14.60 -0.03
N ARG A 215 -7.76 15.23 -0.65
CA ARG A 215 -7.83 15.73 -2.03
C ARG A 215 -8.11 14.61 -3.03
N ASP A 216 -7.47 13.46 -2.86
CA ASP A 216 -7.48 12.36 -3.81
C ASP A 216 -8.63 11.36 -3.54
N GLY A 217 -9.26 11.41 -2.36
CA GLY A 217 -10.12 10.35 -1.84
C GLY A 217 -11.61 10.46 -2.15
N GLY A 218 -12.06 11.55 -2.74
CA GLY A 218 -13.47 11.76 -3.09
C GLY A 218 -14.40 11.70 -1.87
N VAL A 219 -14.00 12.35 -0.78
CA VAL A 219 -14.75 12.46 0.48
C VAL A 219 -15.12 13.92 0.75
N ASP A 220 -16.24 14.14 1.43
CA ASP A 220 -16.73 15.48 1.80
C ASP A 220 -15.94 16.08 2.98
N GLY A 221 -15.33 15.22 3.78
CA GLY A 221 -14.40 15.63 4.84
C GLY A 221 -13.62 14.47 5.43
N VAL A 222 -12.74 14.79 6.37
CA VAL A 222 -11.87 13.83 7.05
C VAL A 222 -12.01 13.92 8.56
N ILE A 223 -12.04 12.75 9.20
CA ILE A 223 -11.97 12.60 10.64
C ILE A 223 -10.59 12.04 10.99
N LEU A 224 -9.76 12.83 11.67
CA LEU A 224 -8.57 12.33 12.33
C LEU A 224 -8.99 11.74 13.69
N LEU A 225 -8.92 10.43 13.81
CA LEU A 225 -9.32 9.68 15.00
C LEU A 225 -8.10 9.37 15.86
N LEU A 226 -8.13 9.81 17.12
CA LEU A 226 -7.05 9.62 18.09
C LEU A 226 -7.56 8.97 19.39
N PRO A 227 -6.74 8.17 20.09
CA PRO A 227 -7.12 7.63 21.38
C PRO A 227 -6.99 8.71 22.49
N ASP A 228 -7.87 8.67 23.49
CA ASP A 228 -7.81 9.56 24.65
C ASP A 228 -6.71 9.13 25.63
N THR A 229 -5.46 9.44 25.30
CA THR A 229 -4.28 9.17 26.13
C THR A 229 -3.56 10.46 26.52
N ARG A 230 -2.73 10.40 27.58
CA ARG A 230 -1.92 11.54 27.99
C ARG A 230 -0.97 12.01 26.88
N SER A 231 -0.33 11.09 26.16
CA SER A 231 0.60 11.43 25.07
C SER A 231 -0.10 12.14 23.92
N VAL A 232 -1.30 11.69 23.54
CA VAL A 232 -2.11 12.35 22.49
C VAL A 232 -2.54 13.74 22.91
N ARG A 233 -2.92 13.96 24.17
CA ARG A 233 -3.28 15.30 24.66
C ARG A 233 -2.10 16.27 24.56
N VAL A 234 -0.92 15.85 25.02
CA VAL A 234 0.32 16.64 24.89
C VAL A 234 0.65 16.91 23.42
N PHE A 235 0.49 15.92 22.54
CA PHE A 235 0.66 16.10 21.09
C PHE A 235 -0.30 17.17 20.54
N LEU A 236 -1.59 17.10 20.88
CA LEU A 236 -2.59 18.06 20.39
C LEU A 236 -2.37 19.48 20.91
N GLU A 237 -1.91 19.63 22.15
CA GLU A 237 -1.53 20.93 22.72
C GLU A 237 -0.41 21.59 21.89
N GLY A 238 0.63 20.82 21.52
CA GLY A 238 1.72 21.31 20.68
C GLY A 238 1.37 21.45 19.19
N ALA A 239 0.47 20.62 18.68
CA ALA A 239 0.10 20.56 17.26
C ALA A 239 -1.02 21.54 16.87
N GLY A 240 -1.68 22.18 17.85
CA GLY A 240 -2.88 22.99 17.64
C GLY A 240 -2.74 24.04 16.53
N ALA A 241 -1.65 24.81 16.52
CA ALA A 241 -1.42 25.84 15.51
C ALA A 241 -1.25 25.29 14.08
N ILE A 242 -0.77 24.05 13.95
CA ILE A 242 -0.52 23.39 12.65
C ILE A 242 -1.78 22.71 12.14
N LEU A 243 -2.51 22.00 13.01
CA LEU A 243 -3.66 21.19 12.61
C LEU A 243 -4.97 21.97 12.60
N ALA A 244 -5.21 22.88 13.55
CA ALA A 244 -6.51 23.55 13.70
C ALA A 244 -7.05 24.21 12.41
N PRO A 245 -6.23 24.88 11.56
CA PRO A 245 -6.73 25.46 10.31
C PRO A 245 -7.34 24.42 9.36
N SER A 246 -6.88 23.17 9.41
CA SER A 246 -7.38 22.08 8.55
C SER A 246 -8.55 21.31 9.17
N PHE A 247 -8.86 21.52 10.45
CA PHE A 247 -9.89 20.79 11.20
C PHE A 247 -10.81 21.78 11.97
N PRO A 248 -11.65 22.53 11.24
CA PRO A 248 -12.44 23.62 11.82
C PRO A 248 -13.59 23.13 12.72
N VAL A 249 -14.03 21.88 12.59
CA VAL A 249 -15.15 21.34 13.37
C VAL A 249 -14.63 20.76 14.69
N PRO A 250 -15.09 21.26 15.86
CA PRO A 250 -14.69 20.69 17.15
C PRO A 250 -15.06 19.20 17.25
N GLY A 251 -14.12 18.36 17.66
CA GLY A 251 -14.30 16.89 17.69
C GLY A 251 -15.52 16.41 18.48
N ARG A 252 -15.82 17.05 19.62
CA ARG A 252 -17.02 16.72 20.41
C ARG A 252 -18.30 16.98 19.63
N ARG A 253 -18.36 18.08 18.87
CA ARG A 253 -19.50 18.44 18.04
C ARG A 253 -19.66 17.49 16.86
N ALA A 254 -18.55 17.17 16.17
CA ALA A 254 -18.56 16.19 15.10
C ALA A 254 -19.10 14.82 15.57
N LEU A 255 -18.62 14.34 16.73
CA LEU A 255 -19.06 13.07 17.29
C LEU A 255 -20.56 13.07 17.69
N GLU A 256 -21.06 14.17 18.25
CA GLU A 256 -22.49 14.35 18.54
C GLU A 256 -23.33 14.26 17.26
N LEU A 257 -22.94 14.99 16.21
CA LEU A 257 -23.64 15.01 14.93
C LEU A 257 -23.64 13.62 14.28
N LEU A 258 -22.50 12.93 14.25
CA LEU A 258 -22.39 11.57 13.73
C LEU A 258 -23.22 10.56 14.52
N GLY A 259 -23.31 10.73 15.84
CA GLY A 259 -24.19 9.93 16.70
C GLY A 259 -25.68 10.16 16.43
N ALA A 260 -26.03 11.32 15.87
CA ALA A 260 -27.37 11.65 15.37
C ALA A 260 -27.57 11.31 13.88
N GLY A 261 -26.54 10.81 13.18
CA GLY A 261 -26.59 10.53 11.74
C GLY A 261 -26.59 11.79 10.87
N VAL A 262 -26.18 12.93 11.44
CA VAL A 262 -26.08 14.23 10.77
C VAL A 262 -24.64 14.45 10.31
N GLU A 263 -24.50 15.14 9.19
CA GLU A 263 -23.18 15.49 8.66
C GLU A 263 -22.40 16.41 9.63
N PRO A 264 -21.10 16.18 9.86
CA PRO A 264 -20.26 17.07 10.68
C PRO A 264 -20.09 18.49 10.12
N GLY A 265 -20.18 18.68 8.79
CA GLY A 265 -19.99 19.96 8.12
C GLY A 265 -18.52 20.39 7.93
N GLY A 266 -17.58 19.45 8.02
CA GLY A 266 -16.16 19.71 7.77
C GLY A 266 -15.22 18.76 8.51
N ASN A 267 -13.92 18.94 8.28
CA ASN A 267 -12.90 18.12 8.91
C ASN A 267 -12.90 18.27 10.43
N SER A 268 -12.69 17.17 11.16
CA SER A 268 -12.64 17.16 12.61
C SER A 268 -11.53 16.27 13.18
N ILE A 269 -11.01 16.63 14.35
CA ILE A 269 -10.15 15.76 15.17
C ILE A 269 -11.02 15.18 16.28
N VAL A 270 -11.26 13.87 16.25
CA VAL A 270 -12.08 13.18 17.24
C VAL A 270 -11.18 12.37 18.16
N VAL A 271 -11.34 12.60 19.47
CA VAL A 271 -10.63 11.84 20.51
C VAL A 271 -11.61 10.90 21.18
N VAL A 272 -11.33 9.60 21.19
CA VAL A 272 -12.19 8.59 21.82
C VAL A 272 -11.43 7.79 22.88
N ARG A 273 -12.12 7.48 23.98
CA ARG A 273 -11.60 6.56 24.98
C ARG A 273 -11.63 5.14 24.42
N VAL A 274 -10.46 4.51 24.36
CA VAL A 274 -10.32 3.10 23.99
C VAL A 274 -10.33 2.28 25.28
N PRO A 275 -11.21 1.27 25.43
CA PRO A 275 -11.19 0.42 26.60
C PRO A 275 -9.83 -0.29 26.71
N PRO A 276 -9.30 -0.51 27.93
CA PRO A 276 -8.10 -1.30 28.10
C PRO A 276 -8.30 -2.68 27.48
N GLN A 277 -7.22 -3.32 27.02
CA GLN A 277 -7.29 -4.73 26.69
C GLN A 277 -7.75 -5.46 27.95
N GLY A 278 -9.02 -5.84 28.01
CA GLY A 278 -9.44 -6.86 28.95
C GLY A 278 -8.48 -8.01 28.74
N ARG A 279 -7.76 -8.42 29.80
CA ARG A 279 -7.07 -9.70 29.76
C ARG A 279 -8.16 -10.69 29.41
N THR A 280 -8.21 -11.15 28.16
CA THR A 280 -9.10 -12.22 27.78
C THR A 280 -8.72 -13.33 28.74
N GLU A 281 -9.55 -13.56 29.77
CA GLU A 281 -9.37 -14.69 30.66
C GLU A 281 -9.45 -15.88 29.72
N GLN A 282 -8.30 -16.44 29.36
CA GLN A 282 -8.19 -17.76 28.79
C GLN A 282 -8.62 -18.70 29.91
N ARG A 283 -9.93 -18.79 30.15
CA ARG A 283 -10.52 -19.88 30.90
C ARG A 283 -10.43 -21.08 29.96
N GLY A 284 -9.38 -21.88 30.19
CA GLY A 284 -9.29 -23.25 29.70
C GLY A 284 -10.33 -24.15 30.35
#